data_AF-A0A930W209-F1
#
_entry.id   AF-A0A930W209-F1
#
_cell.length_a   1.000
_cell.length_b   1.000
_cell.length_c   1.000
_cell.angle_alpha   90.00
_cell.angle_beta   90.00
_cell.angle_gamma   90.00
#
_symmetry.space_group_name_H-M   'P 1'
#
loop_
_entity.id
_entity.type
_entity.pdbx_description
1 polymer ?
#
loop_
_entity_poly.entity_id
_entity_poly.type
_entity_poly.pdbx_seq_one_letter_code
_entity_poly.pdbx_strand_id
1 'polypeptide(L)'
;MNISRTALSRRSFLGASLMSAVAAGSATLLTACGNDGSSDSDKLILKFGVNNPKVTFDTQKTSGSIGVSEAVGESLLKLNPDTKEVEPWLTTKLPDISDDGLTYSFELKESVKFHDGTTLKSSDVKYSFTRMFLPDTKATSIDSYIYIKGAQDIVDGKTTELSGIAIS
;
A
#
# COMPACT_ATOMS: atom_id res chain seq x y z
N MET A 1 -17.46 -32.98 11.59
CA MET A 1 -17.24 -33.84 10.41
C MET A 1 -15.90 -33.44 9.80
N ASN A 2 -14.86 -34.25 10.02
CA ASN A 2 -13.49 -33.97 9.62
C ASN A 2 -13.30 -34.32 8.14
N ILE A 3 -12.94 -33.34 7.31
CA ILE A 3 -12.58 -33.60 5.90
C ILE A 3 -11.07 -33.40 5.77
N SER A 4 -10.36 -34.53 5.77
CA SER A 4 -8.91 -34.60 5.53
C SER A 4 -8.62 -34.28 4.06
N ARG A 5 -7.71 -33.32 3.81
CA ARG A 5 -7.24 -32.93 2.49
C ARG A 5 -6.11 -33.89 2.06
N THR A 6 -6.39 -34.81 1.13
CA THR A 6 -5.34 -35.60 0.48
C THR A 6 -4.77 -34.80 -0.69
N ALA A 7 -3.52 -34.37 -0.56
CA ALA A 7 -2.78 -33.67 -1.60
C ALA A 7 -2.44 -34.63 -2.76
N LEU A 8 -2.95 -34.33 -3.95
CA LEU A 8 -2.53 -35.00 -5.19
C LEU A 8 -1.16 -34.43 -5.61
N SER A 9 -0.12 -35.27 -5.53
CA SER A 9 1.24 -34.93 -5.94
C SER A 9 1.46 -35.29 -7.41
N ARG A 10 2.18 -34.43 -8.14
CA ARG A 10 2.63 -34.62 -9.53
C ARG A 10 3.36 -35.95 -9.79
N ARG A 11 3.80 -36.64 -8.73
CA ARG A 11 4.44 -37.96 -8.78
C ARG A 11 3.46 -39.11 -9.07
N SER A 12 2.16 -38.91 -8.93
CA SER A 12 1.14 -39.96 -9.14
C SER A 12 0.71 -40.17 -10.60
N PHE A 13 1.18 -39.34 -11.54
CA PHE A 13 0.81 -39.45 -12.97
C PHE A 13 1.86 -40.11 -13.88
N LEU A 14 3.04 -40.48 -13.38
CA LEU A 14 4.08 -41.16 -14.19
C LEU A 14 4.24 -42.66 -13.88
N GLY A 15 3.32 -43.27 -13.11
CA GLY A 15 3.45 -44.65 -12.62
C GLY A 15 2.69 -45.74 -13.39
N ALA A 16 2.07 -45.45 -14.53
CA ALA A 16 1.26 -46.46 -15.24
C ALA A 16 1.39 -46.35 -16.76
N SER A 17 2.50 -46.85 -17.32
CA SER A 17 2.55 -47.45 -18.67
C SER A 17 3.94 -48.03 -18.95
N LEU A 18 4.17 -49.26 -18.50
CA LEU A 18 5.26 -50.12 -18.96
C LEU A 18 4.75 -51.57 -18.98
N MET A 19 4.30 -52.02 -20.16
CA MET A 19 4.72 -53.29 -20.78
C MET A 19 3.89 -53.57 -22.06
N SER A 20 4.53 -53.41 -23.22
CA SER A 20 4.57 -54.43 -24.27
C SER A 20 5.61 -54.09 -25.35
N ALA A 21 6.71 -54.84 -25.29
CA ALA A 21 7.51 -55.43 -26.37
C ALA A 21 8.05 -54.60 -27.57
N VAL A 22 9.39 -54.50 -27.58
CA VAL A 22 10.36 -54.71 -28.69
C VAL A 22 10.29 -53.80 -29.93
N ALA A 23 11.25 -52.88 -30.04
CA ALA A 23 11.97 -52.56 -31.30
C ALA A 23 13.23 -51.71 -31.07
N ALA A 24 14.36 -52.18 -31.65
CA ALA A 24 15.52 -51.44 -32.18
C ALA A 24 16.34 -50.45 -31.31
N GLY A 25 17.57 -50.89 -30.99
CA GLY A 25 18.83 -50.15 -31.24
C GLY A 25 18.98 -48.71 -30.73
N SER A 26 19.65 -48.57 -29.59
CA SER A 26 19.91 -47.32 -28.86
C SER A 26 20.54 -46.19 -29.69
N ALA A 27 19.92 -45.03 -29.50
CA ALA A 27 20.29 -43.73 -30.00
C ALA A 27 21.56 -43.14 -29.37
N THR A 28 22.22 -42.39 -30.23
CA THR A 28 23.10 -41.23 -30.02
C THR A 28 22.97 -40.47 -28.69
N LEU A 29 24.15 -40.19 -28.13
CA LEU A 29 24.54 -39.07 -27.26
C LEU A 29 23.63 -37.84 -27.34
N LEU A 30 23.18 -37.35 -26.18
CA LEU A 30 22.98 -35.92 -25.93
C LEU A 30 23.30 -35.62 -24.45
N THR A 31 24.58 -35.35 -24.20
CA THR A 31 25.00 -34.49 -23.09
C THR A 31 24.38 -33.11 -23.33
N ALA A 32 23.27 -32.81 -22.67
CA ALA A 32 22.72 -31.47 -22.58
C ALA A 32 23.36 -30.76 -21.38
N CYS A 33 24.24 -29.82 -21.68
CA CYS A 33 24.88 -28.92 -20.73
C CYS A 33 23.86 -28.08 -19.95
N GLY A 34 24.21 -27.83 -18.68
CA GLY A 34 24.02 -26.60 -17.91
C GLY A 34 22.78 -25.73 -18.15
N ASN A 35 22.04 -25.50 -17.07
CA ASN A 35 21.54 -24.17 -16.79
C ASN A 35 21.59 -23.92 -15.28
N ASP A 36 22.58 -23.15 -14.86
CA ASP A 36 22.54 -22.35 -13.63
C ASP A 36 21.27 -21.50 -13.68
N GLY A 37 20.20 -22.00 -13.09
CA GLY A 37 18.98 -21.26 -12.86
C GLY A 37 18.91 -20.97 -11.37
N SER A 38 19.43 -19.82 -10.95
CA SER A 38 18.92 -19.17 -9.74
C SER A 38 17.41 -19.13 -9.89
N SER A 39 16.70 -19.87 -9.03
CA SER A 39 15.25 -19.82 -8.94
C SER A 39 14.87 -18.42 -8.49
N ASP A 40 14.60 -17.54 -9.46
CA ASP A 40 13.82 -16.34 -9.24
C ASP A 40 12.49 -16.82 -8.67
N SER A 41 12.31 -16.66 -7.36
CA SER A 41 11.11 -17.11 -6.64
C SER A 41 9.88 -16.65 -7.41
N ASP A 42 8.96 -17.58 -7.74
CA ASP A 42 7.75 -17.35 -8.53
C ASP A 42 7.10 -15.99 -8.23
N LYS A 43 7.46 -14.96 -9.02
CA LYS A 43 6.97 -13.60 -8.80
C LYS A 43 5.48 -13.57 -9.13
N LEU A 44 4.65 -13.41 -8.11
CA LEU A 44 3.21 -13.24 -8.29
C LEU A 44 2.93 -11.86 -8.88
N ILE A 45 2.45 -11.82 -10.12
CA ILE A 45 2.09 -10.57 -10.81
C ILE A 45 0.57 -10.48 -10.87
N LEU A 46 0.00 -9.54 -10.11
CA LEU A 46 -1.40 -9.14 -10.25
C LEU A 46 -1.54 -8.13 -11.40
N LYS A 47 -2.38 -8.45 -12.39
CA LYS A 47 -2.77 -7.53 -13.47
C LYS A 47 -4.25 -7.19 -13.30
N PHE A 48 -4.57 -5.92 -13.20
CA PHE A 48 -5.95 -5.43 -13.12
C PHE A 48 -6.17 -4.30 -14.12
N GLY A 49 -7.40 -4.16 -14.60
CA GLY A 49 -7.79 -3.08 -15.49
C GLY A 49 -8.16 -1.83 -14.70
N VAL A 50 -7.73 -0.67 -15.18
CA VAL A 50 -8.19 0.63 -14.70
C VAL A 50 -8.90 1.37 -15.83
N ASN A 51 -9.97 2.08 -15.51
CA ASN A 51 -10.78 2.80 -16.50
C ASN A 51 -10.07 4.06 -17.04
N ASN A 52 -9.16 4.66 -16.26
CA ASN A 52 -8.37 5.81 -16.68
C ASN A 52 -6.95 5.74 -16.10
N PRO A 53 -5.94 5.35 -16.88
CA PRO A 53 -4.55 5.28 -16.40
C PRO A 53 -3.83 6.64 -16.36
N LYS A 54 -4.47 7.73 -16.82
CA LYS A 54 -3.86 9.07 -16.90
C LYS A 54 -4.07 9.92 -15.64
N VAL A 55 -4.66 9.35 -14.60
CA VAL A 55 -4.85 10.00 -13.30
C VAL A 55 -3.54 9.97 -12.50
N THR A 56 -3.31 11.02 -11.73
CA THR A 56 -2.18 11.06 -10.79
C THR A 56 -2.39 10.06 -9.65
N PHE A 57 -1.30 9.66 -8.99
CA PHE A 57 -1.35 8.87 -7.75
C PHE A 57 -1.41 9.73 -6.49
N ASP A 58 -1.34 11.05 -6.64
CA ASP A 58 -1.49 11.99 -5.53
C ASP A 58 -2.95 12.05 -5.06
N THR A 59 -3.22 11.48 -3.88
CA THR A 59 -4.57 11.40 -3.27
C THR A 59 -5.21 12.75 -2.98
N GLN A 60 -4.43 13.84 -2.89
CA GLN A 60 -5.02 15.17 -2.73
C GLN A 60 -5.55 15.74 -4.05
N LYS A 61 -5.08 15.23 -5.19
CA LYS A 61 -5.42 15.72 -6.54
C LYS A 61 -6.41 14.84 -7.29
N THR A 62 -6.78 13.68 -6.75
CA THR A 62 -7.57 12.67 -7.47
C THR A 62 -8.51 11.92 -6.53
N SER A 63 -9.72 11.64 -7.02
CA SER A 63 -10.62 10.65 -6.44
C SER A 63 -10.70 9.35 -7.27
N GLY A 64 -10.02 9.30 -8.42
CA GLY A 64 -10.18 8.25 -9.43
C GLY A 64 -9.15 7.13 -9.42
N SER A 65 -8.08 7.24 -8.62
CA SER A 65 -6.96 6.27 -8.59
C SER A 65 -6.70 5.66 -7.22
N ILE A 66 -7.67 5.76 -6.30
CA ILE A 66 -7.49 5.47 -4.87
C ILE A 66 -6.81 4.12 -4.64
N GLY A 67 -7.21 3.05 -5.34
CA GLY A 67 -6.61 1.72 -5.13
C GLY A 67 -5.11 1.61 -5.45
N VAL A 68 -4.57 2.41 -6.37
CA VAL A 68 -3.12 2.45 -6.64
C VAL A 68 -2.42 3.41 -5.67
N SER A 69 -3.05 4.55 -5.40
CA SER A 69 -2.54 5.54 -4.46
C SER A 69 -2.39 4.99 -3.04
N GLU A 70 -3.36 4.19 -2.58
CA GLU A 70 -3.34 3.52 -1.28
C GLU A 70 -2.31 2.37 -1.22
N ALA A 71 -1.81 1.91 -2.36
CA ALA A 71 -0.71 0.94 -2.39
C ALA A 71 0.68 1.59 -2.20
N VAL A 72 0.77 2.92 -2.35
CA VAL A 72 2.04 3.66 -2.29
C VAL A 72 2.13 4.64 -1.12
N GLY A 73 0.99 5.17 -0.66
CA GLY A 73 0.89 6.08 0.47
C GLY A 73 0.04 5.50 1.60
N GLU A 74 0.27 5.97 2.81
CA GLU A 74 -0.33 5.44 4.03
C GLU A 74 -1.00 6.56 4.85
N SER A 75 -2.02 6.21 5.62
CA SER A 75 -2.80 7.13 6.47
C SER A 75 -2.42 6.99 7.96
N LEU A 76 -2.70 8.00 8.78
CA LEU A 76 -2.44 7.92 10.23
C LEU A 76 -3.25 6.78 10.89
N LEU A 77 -4.52 6.69 10.53
CA LEU A 77 -5.47 5.66 10.97
C LEU A 77 -6.02 4.91 9.75
N LYS A 78 -6.54 3.70 9.95
CA LYS A 78 -7.11 2.86 8.89
C LYS A 78 -8.50 2.38 9.28
N LEU A 79 -9.35 2.17 8.29
CA LEU A 79 -10.63 1.49 8.48
C LEU A 79 -10.43 -0.01 8.30
N ASN A 80 -10.77 -0.79 9.33
CA ASN A 80 -10.75 -2.23 9.24
C ASN A 80 -11.87 -2.71 8.27
N PRO A 81 -11.53 -3.44 7.20
CA PRO A 81 -12.51 -3.81 6.18
C PRO A 81 -13.55 -4.82 6.69
N ASP A 82 -13.25 -5.58 7.75
CA ASP A 82 -14.15 -6.59 8.29
C ASP A 82 -15.03 -6.01 9.40
N THR A 83 -14.43 -5.36 10.39
CA THR A 83 -15.15 -4.82 11.56
C THR A 83 -15.78 -3.46 11.30
N LYS A 84 -15.30 -2.72 10.28
CA LYS A 84 -15.65 -1.32 9.99
C LYS A 84 -15.25 -0.35 11.11
N GLU A 85 -14.36 -0.76 12.00
CA GLU A 85 -13.82 0.10 13.05
C GLU A 85 -12.58 0.85 12.56
N VAL A 86 -12.32 2.01 13.15
CA VAL A 86 -11.10 2.77 12.89
C VAL A 86 -9.99 2.26 13.82
N GLU A 87 -8.82 1.96 13.27
CA GLU A 87 -7.67 1.41 13.98
C GLU A 87 -6.38 2.21 13.74
N PRO A 88 -5.40 2.16 14.65
CA PRO A 88 -4.09 2.79 14.46
C PRO A 88 -3.34 2.18 13.28
N TRP A 89 -2.72 3.02 12.44
CA TRP A 89 -1.94 2.53 11.29
C TRP A 89 -0.50 3.03 11.29
N LEU A 90 -0.26 4.33 11.02
CA LEU A 90 1.05 4.95 11.22
C LEU A 90 1.27 5.43 12.66
N THR A 91 0.25 5.31 13.51
CA THR A 91 0.28 5.72 14.91
C THR A 91 0.37 4.52 15.85
N THR A 92 0.89 4.74 17.06
CA THR A 92 1.00 3.70 18.09
C THR A 92 -0.37 3.32 18.67
N LYS A 93 -1.30 4.29 18.72
CA LYS A 93 -2.66 4.16 19.25
C LYS A 93 -3.63 5.12 18.54
N LEU A 94 -4.91 5.03 18.88
CA LEU A 94 -5.90 6.06 18.53
C LEU A 94 -5.52 7.37 19.23
N PRO A 95 -5.88 8.54 18.65
CA PRO A 95 -5.47 9.82 19.20
C PRO A 95 -6.04 10.05 20.60
N ASP A 96 -5.27 10.73 21.45
CA ASP A 96 -5.82 11.32 22.67
C ASP A 96 -6.62 12.57 22.27
N ILE A 97 -7.89 12.65 22.68
CA ILE A 97 -8.81 13.74 22.32
C ILE A 97 -9.00 14.64 23.54
N SER A 98 -8.88 15.96 23.36
CA SER A 98 -9.15 16.94 24.41
C SER A 98 -10.62 16.97 24.82
N ASP A 99 -10.90 17.48 26.02
CA ASP A 99 -12.26 17.55 26.58
C ASP A 99 -13.24 18.36 25.71
N ASP A 100 -12.74 19.37 24.99
CA ASP A 100 -13.54 20.18 24.06
C ASP A 100 -13.74 19.53 22.67
N GLY A 101 -13.07 18.40 22.42
CA GLY A 101 -13.14 17.68 21.15
C GLY A 101 -12.45 18.39 19.97
N LEU A 102 -11.64 19.42 20.23
CA LEU A 102 -11.00 20.24 19.18
C LEU A 102 -9.52 19.92 18.96
N THR A 103 -8.87 19.19 19.88
CA THR A 103 -7.46 18.82 19.78
C THR A 103 -7.32 17.30 19.78
N TYR A 104 -6.59 16.78 18.79
CA TYR A 104 -6.31 15.36 18.61
C TYR A 104 -4.80 15.16 18.60
N SER A 105 -4.29 14.41 19.57
CA SER A 105 -2.87 14.12 19.72
C SER A 105 -2.53 12.74 19.17
N PHE A 106 -1.73 12.71 18.10
CA PHE A 106 -1.30 11.47 17.45
C PHE A 106 0.16 11.18 17.78
N GLU A 107 0.43 9.98 18.26
CA GLU A 107 1.78 9.48 18.48
C GLU A 107 2.18 8.58 17.30
N LEU A 108 3.23 8.95 16.57
CA LEU A 108 3.71 8.21 15.40
C LEU A 108 4.50 6.97 15.82
N LYS A 109 4.36 5.88 15.05
CA LYS A 109 5.25 4.72 15.17
C LYS A 109 6.69 5.15 14.87
N GLU A 110 7.61 4.72 15.72
CA GLU A 110 9.03 4.88 15.45
C GLU A 110 9.46 3.98 14.28
N SER A 111 10.51 4.40 13.56
CA SER A 111 11.14 3.61 12.48
C SER A 111 10.30 3.35 11.22
N VAL A 112 9.15 4.03 11.05
CA VAL A 112 8.47 4.06 9.74
C VAL A 112 9.37 4.76 8.73
N LYS A 113 9.52 4.17 7.54
CA LYS A 113 10.37 4.69 6.46
C LYS A 113 9.58 4.89 5.18
N PHE A 114 9.93 5.94 4.46
CA PHE A 114 9.56 6.09 3.06
C PHE A 114 10.34 5.11 2.19
N HIS A 115 9.89 4.95 0.94
CA HIS A 115 10.50 4.04 -0.04
C HIS A 115 11.97 4.38 -0.38
N ASP A 116 12.42 5.61 -0.11
CA ASP A 116 13.81 6.05 -0.26
C ASP A 116 14.68 5.79 0.98
N GLY A 117 14.12 5.21 2.04
CA GLY A 117 14.79 4.89 3.29
C GLY A 117 14.79 6.00 4.34
N THR A 118 14.33 7.21 4.00
CA THR A 118 14.16 8.30 4.96
C THR A 118 13.10 7.96 6.01
N THR A 119 13.33 8.36 7.26
CA THR A 119 12.39 8.08 8.35
C THR A 119 11.27 9.11 8.35
N LEU A 120 10.02 8.63 8.50
CA LEU A 120 8.84 9.47 8.67
C LEU A 120 8.96 10.33 9.94
N LYS A 121 8.70 11.63 9.81
CA LYS A 121 8.66 12.60 10.90
C LYS A 121 7.28 13.25 11.00
N SER A 122 6.99 13.80 12.17
CA SER A 122 5.81 14.65 12.40
C SER A 122 5.77 15.87 11.47
N SER A 123 6.92 16.39 11.02
CA SER A 123 7.01 17.44 10.00
C SER A 123 6.44 17.03 8.65
N ASP A 124 6.55 15.76 8.26
CA ASP A 124 6.06 15.27 6.97
C ASP A 124 4.53 15.14 6.98
N VAL A 125 3.98 14.78 8.14
CA VAL A 125 2.53 14.79 8.39
C VAL A 125 2.00 16.22 8.33
N LYS A 126 2.62 17.15 9.06
CA LYS A 126 2.26 18.58 9.00
C LYS A 126 2.35 19.13 7.59
N TYR A 127 3.41 18.79 6.85
CA TYR A 127 3.56 19.16 5.45
C TYR A 127 2.41 18.64 4.60
N SER A 128 2.03 17.37 4.74
CA SER A 128 0.94 16.77 3.97
C SER A 128 -0.38 17.52 4.14
N PHE A 129 -0.75 17.85 5.38
CA PHE A 129 -1.96 18.65 5.64
C PHE A 129 -1.84 20.10 5.15
N THR A 130 -0.68 20.74 5.35
CA THR A 130 -0.44 22.12 4.90
C THR A 130 -0.54 22.22 3.37
N ARG A 131 0.08 21.26 2.67
CA ARG A 131 0.14 21.20 1.21
C ARG A 131 -1.26 21.19 0.59
N MET A 132 -2.23 20.55 1.24
CA MET A 132 -3.61 20.47 0.75
C MET A 132 -4.23 21.84 0.48
N PHE A 133 -3.90 22.85 1.30
CA PHE A 133 -4.47 24.19 1.23
C PHE A 133 -3.69 25.15 0.32
N LEU A 134 -2.50 24.77 -0.12
CA LEU A 134 -1.71 25.61 -1.03
C LEU A 134 -2.36 25.66 -2.42
N PRO A 135 -2.49 26.85 -3.04
CA PRO A 135 -3.15 27.01 -4.34
C PRO A 135 -2.59 26.10 -5.45
N ASP A 136 -1.27 25.90 -5.46
CA ASP A 136 -0.57 25.08 -6.47
C ASP A 136 -0.93 23.59 -6.39
N THR A 137 -1.38 23.13 -5.22
CA THR A 137 -1.78 21.73 -5.00
C THR A 137 -3.07 21.42 -5.72
N LYS A 138 -3.98 22.39 -5.91
CA LYS A 138 -5.28 22.18 -6.57
C LYS A 138 -6.01 20.96 -5.98
N ALA A 139 -6.03 20.86 -4.66
CA ALA A 139 -6.59 19.70 -3.99
C ALA A 139 -8.11 19.62 -4.22
N THR A 140 -8.65 18.41 -4.39
CA THR A 140 -10.05 18.21 -4.79
C THR A 140 -11.03 18.19 -3.62
N SER A 141 -10.54 18.25 -2.38
CA SER A 141 -11.35 17.97 -1.19
C SER A 141 -11.04 18.92 -0.02
N ILE A 142 -10.64 20.16 -0.30
CA ILE A 142 -10.28 21.14 0.75
C ILE A 142 -11.43 21.42 1.73
N ASP A 143 -12.69 21.36 1.27
CA ASP A 143 -13.88 21.71 2.05
C ASP A 143 -14.05 20.84 3.31
N SER A 144 -13.62 19.58 3.24
CA SER A 144 -13.69 18.65 4.39
C SER A 144 -12.67 18.98 5.49
N TYR A 145 -11.63 19.76 5.18
CA TYR A 145 -10.51 20.04 6.08
C TYR A 145 -10.35 21.53 6.42
N ILE A 146 -11.19 22.41 5.84
CA ILE A 146 -11.07 23.87 6.00
C ILE A 146 -11.25 24.35 7.46
N TYR A 147 -11.85 23.52 8.31
CA TYR A 147 -12.06 23.80 9.73
C TYR A 147 -10.82 23.64 10.59
N ILE A 148 -9.72 23.10 10.04
CA ILE A 148 -8.43 23.08 10.73
C ILE A 148 -7.98 24.54 10.92
N LYS A 149 -7.61 24.89 12.15
CA LYS A 149 -7.18 26.24 12.49
C LYS A 149 -6.09 26.75 11.54
N GLY A 150 -6.32 27.90 10.91
CA GLY A 150 -5.41 28.53 9.95
C GLY A 150 -5.48 28.00 8.52
N ALA A 151 -6.31 27.01 8.20
CA ALA A 151 -6.48 26.53 6.83
C ALA A 151 -7.03 27.62 5.89
N GLN A 152 -8.05 28.37 6.35
CA GLN A 152 -8.60 29.48 5.57
C GLN A 152 -7.56 30.58 5.30
N ASP A 153 -6.67 30.87 6.25
CA ASP A 153 -5.63 31.88 6.04
C ASP A 153 -4.62 31.46 4.97
N ILE A 154 -4.39 30.16 4.78
CA ILE A 154 -3.59 29.65 3.65
C ILE A 154 -4.34 29.82 2.33
N VAL A 155 -5.63 29.45 2.31
CA VAL A 155 -6.49 29.59 1.11
C VAL A 155 -6.60 31.07 0.69
N ASP A 156 -6.68 31.99 1.65
CA ASP A 156 -6.71 33.44 1.43
C ASP A 156 -5.33 34.02 1.05
N GLY A 157 -4.27 33.21 1.06
CA GLY A 157 -2.91 33.64 0.73
C GLY A 157 -2.23 34.52 1.80
N LYS A 158 -2.74 34.52 3.04
CA LYS A 158 -2.17 35.31 4.15
C LYS A 158 -0.95 34.66 4.77
N THR A 159 -0.85 33.34 4.68
CA THR A 159 0.25 32.53 5.23
C THR A 159 0.43 31.26 4.40
N THR A 160 1.58 30.62 4.53
CA THR A 160 1.82 29.26 4.00
C THR A 160 1.93 28.22 5.10
N GLU A 161 1.76 28.63 6.37
CA GLU A 161 1.94 27.79 7.54
C GLU A 161 0.61 27.42 8.18
N LEU A 162 0.36 26.12 8.36
CA LEU A 162 -0.85 25.63 9.01
C LEU A 162 -0.69 25.68 10.54
N SER A 163 -1.41 26.60 11.18
CA SER A 163 -1.33 26.82 12.64
C SER A 163 -2.05 25.76 13.48
N GLY A 164 -2.99 25.02 12.89
CA GLY A 164 -3.77 23.98 13.56
C GLY A 164 -3.05 22.66 13.75
N ILE A 165 -1.81 22.52 13.24
CA ILE A 165 -0.97 21.35 13.46
C ILE A 165 0.31 21.78 14.17
N ALA A 166 0.41 21.33 15.43
CA ALA A 166 1.61 21.46 16.25
C ALA A 166 2.43 20.17 16.19
N ILE A 167 3.74 20.31 16.40
CA ILE A 167 4.69 19.20 16.55
C ILE A 167 5.27 19.33 17.94
N SER A 168 5.24 18.25 18.72
CA SER A 168 5.71 18.16 20.10
C SER A 168 6.63 16.97 20.28
#